data_AF-A0A2A6C8M6-F1
#
_entry.id   AF-A0A2A6C8M6-F1
#
_cell.length_a   1.000
_cell.length_b   1.000
_cell.length_c   1.000
_cell.angle_alpha   90.00
_cell.angle_beta   90.00
_cell.angle_gamma   90.00
#
_symmetry.space_group_name_H-M   'P 1'
#
loop_
_entity.id
_entity.type
_entity.pdbx_description
1 polymer ?
#
loop_
_entity_poly.entity_id
_entity_poly.type
_entity_poly.pdbx_seq_one_letter_code
_entity_poly.pdbx_strand_id
1 'polypeptide(L)'
;MKAIDEKAEYAEKEKRAVIIGSAEESTPTETLKKDEKLVADLIKYTESDVVQKAFTDGKISHHRHPSDRAGKRRPIKISFQSKELRDTFLNGIRLKKGHPPPLISPSSYVRKDLTPHQLMLEREAKSEALTKNLSAGKIIFGVRDYTVISYRTPRPLPHDYGKTHEARTQTRAADQSSTLHSRQSLMRTLLPRPHLHVHLHPSAM
;
A
#
# COMPACT_ATOMS: atom_id res chain seq x y z
N MET A 1 -22.90 -26.73 -17.24
CA MET A 1 -23.24 -25.74 -16.20
C MET A 1 -22.09 -24.78 -15.88
N LYS A 2 -20.82 -25.22 -15.81
CA LYS A 2 -19.64 -24.35 -15.54
C LYS A 2 -19.51 -23.03 -16.33
N ALA A 3 -19.80 -23.03 -17.63
CA ALA A 3 -19.62 -21.83 -18.47
C ALA A 3 -20.60 -20.68 -18.16
N ILE A 4 -21.78 -20.99 -17.63
CA ILE A 4 -22.78 -19.98 -17.25
C ILE A 4 -22.34 -19.31 -15.94
N ASP A 5 -21.82 -20.09 -15.00
CA ASP A 5 -21.29 -19.62 -13.72
C ASP A 5 -20.07 -18.71 -13.89
N GLU A 6 -19.14 -19.06 -14.78
CA GLU A 6 -17.97 -18.24 -15.10
C GLU A 6 -18.35 -16.89 -15.72
N LYS A 7 -19.34 -16.87 -16.61
CA LYS A 7 -19.83 -15.63 -17.24
C LYS A 7 -20.51 -14.71 -16.21
N ALA A 8 -21.29 -15.28 -15.30
CA ALA A 8 -21.92 -14.54 -14.21
C ALA A 8 -20.89 -13.99 -13.22
N GLU A 9 -19.90 -14.80 -12.82
CA GLU A 9 -18.81 -14.35 -11.94
C GLU A 9 -18.01 -13.21 -12.58
N TYR A 10 -17.73 -13.31 -13.89
CA TYR A 10 -17.04 -12.28 -14.64
C TYR A 10 -17.83 -10.97 -14.65
N ALA A 11 -19.13 -11.03 -14.98
CA ALA A 11 -20.01 -9.86 -15.00
C ALA A 11 -20.08 -9.15 -13.63
N GLU A 12 -20.13 -9.91 -12.54
CA GLU A 12 -20.14 -9.36 -11.18
C GLU A 12 -18.78 -8.74 -10.79
N LYS A 13 -17.67 -9.30 -11.26
CA LYS A 13 -16.33 -8.72 -11.03
C LYS A 13 -16.09 -7.47 -11.86
N GLU A 14 -16.65 -7.38 -13.07
CA GLU A 14 -16.55 -6.18 -13.90
C GLU A 14 -17.19 -4.95 -13.27
N LYS A 15 -18.22 -5.14 -12.45
CA LYS A 15 -18.89 -4.07 -11.70
C LYS A 15 -18.25 -3.78 -10.33
N ARG A 16 -17.09 -4.36 -10.03
CA ARG A 16 -16.42 -4.20 -8.73
C ARG A 16 -15.05 -3.54 -8.82
N ALA A 17 -14.73 -2.82 -7.75
CA ALA A 17 -13.39 -2.38 -7.41
C ALA A 17 -12.98 -2.94 -6.05
N VAL A 18 -11.69 -2.91 -5.76
CA VAL A 18 -11.13 -3.43 -4.51
C VAL A 18 -10.12 -2.46 -3.94
N ILE A 19 -10.27 -2.14 -2.66
CA ILE A 19 -9.24 -1.48 -1.86
C ILE A 19 -8.38 -2.57 -1.22
N ILE A 20 -7.08 -2.51 -1.44
CA ILE A 20 -6.08 -3.40 -0.85
C ILE A 20 -5.27 -2.62 0.19
N GLY A 21 -4.92 -3.26 1.31
CA GLY A 21 -3.95 -2.74 2.28
C GLY A 21 -4.52 -1.92 3.44
N SER A 22 -5.83 -1.63 3.45
CA SER A 22 -6.48 -0.94 4.57
C SER A 22 -6.52 -1.83 5.82
N ALA A 23 -5.97 -1.33 6.92
CA ALA A 23 -5.97 -2.03 8.20
C ALA A 23 -7.36 -2.05 8.84
N GLU A 24 -7.69 -3.17 9.46
CA GLU A 24 -8.85 -3.31 10.35
C GLU A 24 -8.54 -2.63 11.69
N GLU A 25 -9.59 -2.15 12.34
CA GLU A 25 -9.53 -1.58 13.69
C GLU A 25 -9.69 -2.66 14.75
N SER A 26 -9.62 -2.27 16.02
CA SER A 26 -9.73 -3.19 17.15
C SER A 26 -11.08 -3.91 17.21
N THR A 27 -12.15 -3.25 16.76
CA THR A 27 -13.51 -3.80 16.74
C THR A 27 -14.10 -3.83 15.32
N PRO A 28 -15.05 -4.76 15.04
CA PRO A 28 -15.76 -4.80 13.77
C PRO A 28 -16.54 -3.51 13.46
N THR A 29 -17.15 -2.88 14.47
CA THR A 29 -17.93 -1.65 14.31
C THR A 29 -17.04 -0.46 13.95
N GLU A 30 -15.88 -0.31 14.59
CA GLU A 30 -14.89 0.72 14.21
C GLU A 30 -14.35 0.48 12.81
N THR A 31 -14.09 -0.79 12.47
CA THR A 31 -13.64 -1.18 11.13
C THR A 31 -14.67 -0.79 10.08
N LEU A 32 -15.95 -1.06 10.32
CA LEU A 32 -17.03 -0.70 9.40
C LEU A 32 -17.12 0.82 9.22
N LYS A 33 -17.13 1.60 10.32
CA LYS A 33 -17.16 3.08 10.25
C LYS A 33 -15.97 3.64 9.49
N LYS A 34 -14.78 3.06 9.70
CA LYS A 34 -13.56 3.45 8.98
C LYS A 34 -13.67 3.12 7.49
N ASP A 35 -14.19 1.96 7.14
CA ASP A 35 -14.35 1.54 5.75
C ASP A 35 -15.39 2.39 5.03
N GLU A 36 -16.53 2.67 5.67
CA GLU A 36 -17.56 3.60 5.18
C GLU A 36 -16.96 4.97 4.88
N LYS A 37 -16.20 5.53 5.84
CA LYS A 37 -15.52 6.80 5.66
C LYS A 37 -14.50 6.75 4.53
N LEU A 38 -13.67 5.71 4.47
CA LEU A 38 -12.66 5.55 3.43
C LEU A 38 -13.29 5.48 2.04
N VAL A 39 -14.38 4.73 1.87
CA VAL A 39 -15.11 4.63 0.60
C VAL A 39 -15.72 5.99 0.23
N ALA A 40 -16.35 6.69 1.17
CA ALA A 40 -16.90 8.02 0.95
C ALA A 40 -15.82 9.04 0.55
N ASP A 41 -14.67 9.05 1.24
CA ASP A 41 -13.56 9.94 0.96
C ASP A 41 -12.93 9.65 -0.41
N LEU A 42 -12.82 8.38 -0.82
CA LEU A 42 -12.37 8.00 -2.16
C LEU A 42 -13.36 8.43 -3.25
N ILE A 43 -14.66 8.30 -3.00
CA ILE A 43 -15.70 8.75 -3.94
C ILE A 43 -15.65 10.26 -4.12
N LYS A 44 -15.57 11.02 -3.02
CA LYS A 44 -15.37 12.47 -3.05
C LYS A 44 -14.07 12.85 -3.77
N TYR A 45 -13.00 12.11 -3.54
CA TYR A 45 -11.71 12.32 -4.20
C TYR A 45 -11.80 12.17 -5.73
N THR A 46 -12.77 11.42 -6.27
CA THR A 46 -12.94 11.32 -7.72
C THR A 46 -13.46 12.61 -8.38
N GLU A 47 -14.09 13.51 -7.61
CA GLU A 47 -14.79 14.71 -8.11
C GLU A 47 -15.82 14.41 -9.22
N SER A 48 -16.31 13.17 -9.31
CA SER A 48 -17.32 12.78 -10.28
C SER A 48 -18.72 12.92 -9.69
N ASP A 49 -19.52 13.83 -10.23
CA ASP A 49 -20.91 14.02 -9.81
C ASP A 49 -21.75 12.75 -9.98
N VAL A 50 -21.49 11.98 -11.05
CA VAL A 50 -22.20 10.72 -11.32
C VAL A 50 -21.89 9.68 -10.25
N VAL A 51 -20.61 9.54 -9.85
CA VAL A 51 -20.20 8.58 -8.81
C VAL A 51 -20.69 9.02 -7.43
N GLN A 52 -20.59 10.32 -7.12
CA GLN A 52 -21.08 10.89 -5.86
C GLN A 52 -22.59 10.72 -5.73
N LYS A 53 -23.37 11.05 -6.78
CA LYS A 53 -24.82 10.85 -6.79
C LYS A 53 -25.18 9.38 -6.62
N ALA A 54 -24.51 8.46 -7.32
CA ALA A 54 -24.77 7.04 -7.17
C ALA A 54 -24.49 6.54 -5.75
N PHE A 55 -23.49 7.10 -5.06
CA PHE A 55 -23.22 6.81 -3.66
C PHE A 55 -24.36 7.31 -2.74
N THR A 56 -24.79 8.56 -2.89
CA THR A 56 -25.90 9.14 -2.12
C THR A 56 -27.23 8.42 -2.38
N ASP A 57 -27.47 7.97 -3.62
CA ASP A 57 -28.64 7.17 -4.00
C ASP A 57 -28.59 5.72 -3.46
N GLY A 58 -27.53 5.31 -2.74
CA GLY A 58 -27.37 3.95 -2.22
C GLY A 58 -27.05 2.88 -3.27
N LYS A 59 -26.59 3.27 -4.47
CA LYS A 59 -26.27 2.37 -5.59
C LYS A 59 -24.83 1.83 -5.56
N ILE A 60 -24.07 2.19 -4.52
CA ILE A 60 -22.70 1.73 -4.29
C ILE A 60 -22.67 1.12 -2.89
N SER A 61 -22.24 -0.13 -2.79
CA SER A 61 -22.08 -0.84 -1.53
C SER A 61 -20.66 -1.34 -1.36
N HIS A 62 -20.27 -1.70 -0.13
CA HIS A 62 -18.96 -2.26 0.14
C HIS A 62 -19.00 -3.28 1.27
N HIS A 63 -18.01 -4.18 1.28
CA HIS A 63 -17.82 -5.16 2.36
C HIS A 63 -16.36 -5.65 2.38
N ARG A 64 -15.91 -6.21 3.50
CA ARG A 64 -14.62 -6.91 3.58
C ARG A 64 -14.72 -8.36 3.11
N HIS A 65 -13.67 -8.83 2.44
CA HIS A 65 -13.59 -10.20 1.93
C HIS A 65 -12.32 -10.93 2.41
N PRO A 66 -12.40 -12.21 2.84
CA PRO A 66 -13.64 -12.98 3.01
C PRO A 66 -14.39 -12.53 4.27
N SER A 67 -15.72 -12.60 4.26
CA SER A 67 -16.59 -12.05 5.32
C SER A 67 -16.63 -12.91 6.58
N ASP A 68 -16.44 -14.21 6.41
CA ASP A 68 -16.51 -15.28 7.41
C ASP A 68 -15.24 -15.44 8.25
N ARG A 69 -14.14 -14.81 7.86
CA ARG A 69 -12.85 -14.90 8.56
C ARG A 69 -12.33 -13.54 8.96
N ALA A 70 -11.85 -13.41 10.20
CA ALA A 70 -11.14 -12.24 10.65
C ALA A 70 -9.76 -12.11 9.95
N GLY A 71 -9.30 -10.87 9.76
CA GLY A 71 -7.96 -10.59 9.26
C GLY A 71 -7.47 -9.23 9.73
N LYS A 72 -6.20 -8.92 9.50
CA LYS A 72 -5.65 -7.60 9.85
C LYS A 72 -5.85 -6.55 8.76
N ARG A 73 -6.00 -7.00 7.51
CA ARG A 73 -6.02 -6.15 6.30
C ARG A 73 -6.84 -6.78 5.18
N ARG A 74 -8.04 -7.30 5.49
CA ARG A 74 -8.88 -7.91 4.46
C ARG A 74 -9.22 -6.90 3.37
N PRO A 75 -9.16 -7.29 2.09
CA PRO A 75 -9.62 -6.46 0.98
C PRO A 75 -11.04 -5.93 1.19
N ILE A 76 -11.27 -4.67 0.83
CA ILE A 76 -12.61 -4.06 0.80
C ILE A 76 -13.10 -4.12 -0.63
N LYS A 77 -14.18 -4.86 -0.88
CA LYS A 77 -14.86 -4.94 -2.17
C LYS A 77 -15.86 -3.80 -2.26
N ILE A 78 -15.83 -3.03 -3.34
CA ILE A 78 -16.81 -1.99 -3.65
C ILE A 78 -17.60 -2.45 -4.86
N SER A 79 -18.92 -2.54 -4.71
CA SER A 79 -19.86 -2.95 -5.76
C SER A 79 -20.56 -1.73 -6.34
N PHE A 80 -20.58 -1.65 -7.67
CA PHE A 80 -21.23 -0.60 -8.44
C PHE A 80 -22.41 -1.18 -9.23
N GLN A 81 -23.37 -0.34 -9.60
CA GLN A 81 -24.51 -0.76 -10.42
C GLN A 81 -24.11 -1.18 -11.85
N SER A 82 -23.04 -0.57 -12.40
CA SER A 82 -22.58 -0.83 -13.76
C SER A 82 -21.05 -0.77 -13.88
N LYS A 83 -20.52 -1.35 -14.95
CA LYS A 83 -19.10 -1.33 -15.29
C LYS A 83 -18.61 0.08 -15.58
N GLU A 84 -19.44 0.88 -16.24
CA GLU A 84 -19.16 2.28 -16.61
C GLU A 84 -19.01 3.14 -15.36
N LEU A 85 -19.88 2.93 -14.35
CA LEU A 85 -19.78 3.63 -13.07
C LEU A 85 -18.51 3.26 -12.31
N ARG A 86 -18.17 1.95 -12.28
CA ARG A 86 -16.91 1.44 -11.72
C ARG A 86 -15.70 2.07 -12.43
N ASP A 87 -15.71 2.08 -13.76
CA ASP A 87 -14.62 2.64 -14.56
C ASP A 87 -14.48 4.15 -14.36
N THR A 88 -15.59 4.88 -14.23
CA THR A 88 -15.60 6.31 -13.88
C THR A 88 -14.94 6.56 -12.54
N PHE A 89 -15.29 5.78 -11.51
CA PHE A 89 -14.65 5.83 -10.20
C PHE A 89 -13.14 5.57 -10.26
N LEU A 90 -12.73 4.49 -10.93
CA LEU A 90 -11.30 4.15 -11.04
C LEU A 90 -10.52 5.21 -11.83
N ASN A 91 -11.10 5.75 -12.90
CA ASN A 91 -10.47 6.79 -13.72
C ASN A 91 -10.32 8.10 -12.94
N GLY A 92 -11.32 8.50 -12.15
CA GLY A 92 -11.23 9.67 -11.27
C GLY A 92 -10.07 9.56 -10.28
N ILE A 93 -9.81 8.38 -9.73
CA ILE A 93 -8.63 8.13 -8.89
C ILE A 93 -7.33 8.21 -9.70
N ARG A 94 -7.29 7.59 -10.90
CA ARG A 94 -6.08 7.43 -11.73
C ARG A 94 -5.60 8.73 -12.39
N LEU A 95 -6.52 9.64 -12.72
CA LEU A 95 -6.20 10.90 -13.39
C LEU A 95 -5.42 11.86 -12.48
N LYS A 96 -5.62 11.73 -11.16
CA LYS A 96 -4.94 12.56 -10.17
C LYS A 96 -3.52 12.06 -9.95
N LYS A 97 -2.57 13.00 -9.87
CA LYS A 97 -1.15 12.69 -9.63
C LYS A 97 -0.95 12.25 -8.18
N GLY A 98 -0.09 11.25 -7.99
CA GLY A 98 0.34 10.81 -6.67
C GLY A 98 -0.54 9.73 -6.06
N HIS A 99 -0.27 9.43 -4.79
CA HIS A 99 -1.02 8.47 -4.01
C HIS A 99 -2.30 9.13 -3.48
N PRO A 100 -3.50 8.52 -3.65
CA PRO A 100 -4.74 9.10 -3.17
C PRO A 100 -4.69 9.37 -1.65
N PRO A 101 -4.83 10.63 -1.18
CA PRO A 101 -4.74 10.97 0.24
C PRO A 101 -5.65 10.16 1.19
N PRO A 102 -6.86 9.73 0.79
CA PRO A 102 -7.69 8.86 1.63
C PRO A 102 -7.02 7.50 1.97
N LEU A 103 -6.11 7.03 1.12
CA LEU A 103 -5.34 5.83 1.40
C LEU A 103 -4.16 6.20 2.31
N ILE A 104 -4.20 5.75 3.57
CA ILE A 104 -3.19 6.14 4.56
C ILE A 104 -1.85 5.41 4.34
N SER A 105 -1.91 4.13 3.98
CA SER A 105 -0.68 3.33 3.81
C SER A 105 -0.13 3.45 2.39
N PRO A 106 1.19 3.65 2.20
CA PRO A 106 1.80 3.71 0.88
C PRO A 106 1.70 2.39 0.11
N SER A 107 1.44 1.27 0.80
CA SER A 107 1.16 -0.02 0.17
C SER A 107 -0.31 -0.27 -0.12
N SER A 108 -1.20 0.66 0.27
CA SER A 108 -2.62 0.59 -0.08
C SER A 108 -2.88 1.16 -1.45
N TYR A 109 -3.79 0.53 -2.18
CA TYR A 109 -4.17 0.94 -3.54
C TYR A 109 -5.57 0.45 -3.89
N VAL A 110 -6.16 1.08 -4.91
CA VAL A 110 -7.46 0.69 -5.47
C VAL A 110 -7.25 0.12 -6.86
N ARG A 111 -7.94 -0.99 -7.17
CA ARG A 111 -7.92 -1.63 -8.49
C ARG A 111 -9.26 -2.28 -8.83
N LYS A 112 -9.39 -2.80 -10.06
CA LYS A 112 -10.51 -3.67 -10.46
C LYS A 112 -10.55 -4.93 -9.58
N ASP A 113 -11.74 -5.47 -9.34
CA ASP A 113 -11.83 -6.83 -8.81
C ASP A 113 -11.54 -7.82 -9.92
N LEU A 114 -10.47 -8.60 -9.76
CA LEU A 114 -9.97 -9.50 -10.80
C LEU A 114 -10.46 -10.93 -10.56
N THR A 115 -10.71 -11.66 -11.64
CA THR A 115 -10.93 -13.12 -11.59
C THR A 115 -9.63 -13.84 -11.17
N PRO A 116 -9.70 -15.11 -10.74
CA PRO A 116 -8.49 -15.90 -10.48
C PRO A 116 -7.51 -15.91 -11.67
N HIS A 117 -8.01 -16.05 -12.89
CA HIS A 117 -7.19 -15.99 -14.10
C HIS A 117 -6.54 -14.61 -14.30
N GLN A 118 -7.31 -13.52 -14.16
CA GLN A 118 -6.75 -12.16 -14.24
C GLN A 118 -5.74 -11.86 -13.12
N LEU A 119 -5.88 -12.47 -11.94
CA LEU A 119 -4.88 -12.39 -10.88
C LEU A 119 -3.58 -13.13 -11.24
N MET A 120 -3.66 -14.25 -11.97
CA MET A 120 -2.47 -14.92 -12.50
C MET A 120 -1.74 -14.01 -13.50
N LEU A 121 -2.46 -13.45 -14.48
CA LEU A 121 -1.91 -12.50 -15.44
C LEU A 121 -1.27 -11.29 -14.75
N GLU A 122 -1.90 -10.77 -13.69
CA GLU A 122 -1.33 -9.67 -12.91
C GLU A 122 -0.02 -10.05 -12.20
N ARG A 123 0.11 -11.29 -11.71
CA ARG A 123 1.35 -11.78 -11.09
C ARG A 123 2.46 -11.91 -12.14
N GLU A 124 2.14 -12.43 -13.32
CA GLU A 124 3.08 -12.54 -14.44
C GLU A 124 3.56 -11.17 -14.89
N ALA A 125 2.66 -10.22 -15.11
CA ALA A 125 2.99 -8.84 -15.47
C ALA A 125 3.85 -8.16 -14.38
N LYS A 126 3.61 -8.45 -13.09
CA LYS A 126 4.44 -7.93 -11.98
C LYS A 126 5.85 -8.50 -12.02
N SER A 127 5.99 -9.79 -12.31
CA SER A 127 7.28 -10.45 -12.48
C SER A 127 8.05 -9.87 -13.67
N GLU A 128 7.37 -9.70 -14.81
CA GLU A 128 7.95 -9.10 -16.01
C GLU A 128 8.41 -7.65 -15.78
N ALA A 129 7.56 -6.82 -15.18
CA ALA A 129 7.89 -5.43 -14.85
C ALA A 129 9.06 -5.35 -13.86
N LEU A 130 9.12 -6.27 -12.87
CA LEU A 130 10.23 -6.36 -11.93
C LEU A 130 11.55 -6.65 -12.67
N THR A 131 11.59 -7.68 -13.50
CA THR A 131 12.76 -8.06 -14.29
C THR A 131 13.22 -6.90 -15.18
N LYS A 132 12.31 -6.28 -15.93
CA LYS A 132 12.63 -5.15 -16.80
C LYS A 132 13.19 -3.94 -16.03
N ASN A 133 12.65 -3.65 -14.84
CA ASN A 133 13.13 -2.55 -14.01
C ASN A 133 14.51 -2.83 -13.41
N LEU A 134 14.77 -4.07 -12.99
CA LEU A 134 16.09 -4.49 -12.51
C LEU A 134 17.13 -4.37 -13.62
N SER A 135 16.84 -4.88 -14.82
CA SER A 135 17.73 -4.74 -15.98
C SER A 135 17.98 -3.28 -16.38
N ALA A 136 16.99 -2.41 -16.21
CA ALA A 136 17.12 -0.99 -16.53
C ALA A 136 17.82 -0.15 -15.44
N GLY A 137 18.02 -0.70 -14.23
CA GLY A 137 18.55 0.03 -13.08
C GLY A 137 17.64 1.15 -12.56
N LYS A 138 16.39 1.25 -13.05
CA LYS A 138 15.41 2.28 -12.70
C LYS A 138 13.98 1.77 -12.91
N ILE A 139 13.03 2.33 -12.18
CA ILE A 139 11.61 2.01 -12.34
C ILE A 139 11.09 2.74 -13.58
N ILE A 140 10.94 2.00 -14.68
CA ILE A 140 10.33 2.45 -15.94
C ILE A 140 8.98 1.77 -16.14
N PHE A 141 8.85 0.52 -15.72
CA PHE A 141 7.68 -0.31 -15.93
C PHE A 141 6.84 -0.44 -14.66
N GLY A 142 5.52 -0.46 -14.83
CA GLY A 142 4.55 -0.75 -13.80
C GLY A 142 3.51 -1.74 -14.30
N VAL A 143 2.56 -2.11 -13.45
CA VAL A 143 1.43 -2.96 -13.84
C VAL A 143 0.13 -2.20 -13.65
N ARG A 144 -0.75 -2.30 -14.64
CA ARG A 144 -2.10 -1.72 -14.62
C ARG A 144 -3.06 -2.69 -15.28
N ASP A 145 -4.16 -3.00 -14.60
CA ASP A 145 -5.19 -3.93 -15.09
C ASP A 145 -4.53 -5.16 -15.74
N TYR A 146 -3.71 -5.89 -14.96
CA TYR A 146 -2.96 -7.10 -15.37
C TYR A 146 -2.02 -6.98 -16.59
N THR A 147 -1.72 -5.76 -17.06
CA THR A 147 -0.79 -5.51 -18.18
C THR A 147 0.41 -4.67 -17.74
N VAL A 148 1.56 -4.87 -18.37
CA VAL A 148 2.75 -4.04 -18.17
C VAL A 148 2.57 -2.71 -18.88
N ILE A 149 2.81 -1.62 -18.16
CA ILE A 149 2.80 -0.25 -18.70
C ILE A 149 4.17 0.40 -18.52
N SER A 150 4.49 1.39 -19.36
CA SER A 150 5.67 2.25 -19.19
C SER A 150 5.29 3.60 -18.57
N TYR A 151 6.13 4.07 -17.66
CA TYR A 151 6.06 5.42 -17.12
C TYR A 151 6.85 6.37 -18.03
N ARG A 152 6.30 7.57 -18.26
CA ARG A 152 6.99 8.63 -19.01
C ARG A 152 8.24 9.15 -18.28
N THR A 153 8.19 9.16 -16.96
CA THR A 153 9.27 9.65 -16.10
C THR A 153 9.84 8.48 -15.29
N PRO A 154 11.04 8.00 -15.62
CA PRO A 154 11.72 6.97 -14.84
C PRO A 154 11.93 7.42 -13.39
N ARG A 155 11.87 6.48 -12.44
CA ARG A 155 12.15 6.72 -11.01
C ARG A 155 13.35 5.88 -10.56
N PRO A 156 14.12 6.32 -9.55
CA PRO A 156 15.20 5.51 -9.01
C PRO A 156 14.67 4.17 -8.45
N LEU A 157 15.49 3.12 -8.52
CA LEU A 157 15.19 1.87 -7.82
C LEU A 157 15.36 2.09 -6.31
N PRO A 158 14.36 1.71 -5.48
CA PRO A 158 14.57 1.60 -4.04
C PRO A 158 15.70 0.62 -3.71
N HIS A 159 16.41 0.85 -2.60
CA HIS A 159 17.52 -0.01 -2.15
C HIS A 159 17.13 -1.50 -2.04
N ASP A 160 15.88 -1.77 -1.66
CA ASP A 160 15.35 -3.12 -1.46
C ASP A 160 14.52 -3.66 -2.64
N TYR A 161 14.66 -3.05 -3.80
CA TYR A 161 13.92 -3.46 -4.99
C TYR A 161 14.35 -4.88 -5.42
N GLY A 162 13.39 -5.76 -5.70
CA GLY A 162 13.65 -7.17 -6.05
C GLY A 162 14.05 -8.09 -4.89
N LYS A 163 14.37 -7.57 -3.69
CA LYS A 163 14.65 -8.41 -2.52
C LYS A 163 13.39 -9.12 -2.00
N THR A 164 13.54 -10.39 -1.58
CA THR A 164 12.47 -11.17 -0.92
C THR A 164 12.09 -10.56 0.43
N HIS A 165 10.91 -10.90 0.96
CA HIS A 165 10.46 -10.39 2.26
C HIS A 165 11.45 -10.73 3.40
N GLU A 166 12.03 -11.92 3.37
CA GLU A 166 13.05 -12.37 4.33
C GLU A 166 14.33 -11.53 4.22
N ALA A 167 14.86 -11.37 3.00
CA ALA A 167 16.04 -10.55 2.74
C ALA A 167 15.83 -9.06 3.11
N ARG A 168 14.62 -8.52 2.91
CA ARG A 168 14.23 -7.16 3.34
C ARG A 168 14.22 -7.00 4.85
N THR A 169 13.73 -8.01 5.57
CA THR A 169 13.65 -7.96 7.03
C THR A 169 15.04 -8.00 7.65
N GLN A 170 15.95 -8.80 7.08
CA GLN A 170 17.35 -8.84 7.48
C GLN A 170 18.10 -7.53 7.16
N THR A 171 17.90 -6.95 5.96
CA THR A 171 18.52 -5.67 5.59
C THR A 171 18.07 -4.55 6.53
N ARG A 172 16.76 -4.45 6.84
CA ARG A 172 16.25 -3.46 7.80
C ARG A 172 16.81 -3.64 9.21
N ALA A 173 16.98 -4.88 9.67
CA ALA A 173 17.59 -5.16 10.97
C ALA A 173 19.07 -4.73 11.02
N ALA A 174 19.81 -4.93 9.93
CA ALA A 174 21.20 -4.50 9.79
C ALA A 174 21.35 -2.96 9.71
N ASP A 175 20.44 -2.26 9.02
CA ASP A 175 20.45 -0.79 8.97
C ASP A 175 20.07 -0.16 10.32
N GLN A 176 19.19 -0.80 11.09
CA GLN A 176 18.86 -0.35 12.43
C GLN A 176 20.03 -0.57 13.41
N SER A 177 20.76 -1.68 13.29
CA SER A 177 21.93 -1.96 14.14
C SER A 177 23.12 -1.06 13.81
N SER A 178 23.32 -0.69 12.53
CA SER A 178 24.36 0.26 12.11
C SER A 178 24.07 1.69 12.56
N THR A 179 22.80 2.12 12.50
CA THR A 179 22.36 3.44 13.00
C THR A 179 22.50 3.55 14.52
N LEU A 180 22.22 2.47 15.26
CA LEU A 180 22.42 2.41 16.71
C LEU A 180 23.90 2.40 17.09
N HIS A 181 24.76 1.69 16.36
CA HIS A 181 26.22 1.70 16.58
C HIS A 181 26.84 3.08 16.32
N SER A 182 26.40 3.79 15.27
CA SER A 182 26.88 5.15 14.99
C SER A 182 26.48 6.15 16.09
N ARG A 183 25.25 6.04 16.63
CA ARG A 183 24.80 6.85 17.78
C ARG A 183 25.54 6.55 19.07
N GLN A 184 25.87 5.28 19.35
CA GLN A 184 26.66 4.91 20.53
C GLN A 184 28.12 5.36 20.41
N SER A 185 28.68 5.39 19.20
CA SER A 185 30.04 5.91 18.96
C SER A 185 30.14 7.43 19.21
N LEU A 186 29.13 8.21 18.79
CA LEU A 186 29.10 9.67 19.03
C LEU A 186 28.94 10.06 20.51
N MET A 187 28.30 9.21 21.32
CA MET A 187 28.15 9.44 22.77
C MET A 187 29.40 9.05 23.57
N ARG A 188 30.30 8.22 23.00
CA ARG A 188 31.51 7.76 23.69
C ARG A 188 32.67 8.75 23.62
N THR A 189 32.60 9.75 22.75
CA THR A 189 33.60 10.83 22.60
C THR A 189 33.34 12.06 23.49
N LEU A 190 32.27 12.08 24.29
CA LEU A 190 31.87 13.22 25.13
C LEU A 190 31.96 12.97 26.65
N LEU A 191 32.69 11.94 27.09
CA LEU A 191 32.99 11.78 28.52
C LEU A 191 34.22 12.61 28.90
N PRO A 192 34.12 13.58 29.83
CA PRO A 192 35.28 14.31 30.30
C PRO A 192 36.18 13.39 31.15
N ARG A 193 37.49 13.48 30.92
CA ARG A 193 38.52 12.76 31.70
C ARG A 193 38.42 13.17 33.18
N PRO A 194 38.52 12.24 34.15
CA PRO A 194 38.54 12.60 35.56
C PRO A 194 39.83 13.36 35.92
N HIS A 195 39.67 14.51 36.58
CA HIS A 195 40.75 15.32 37.13
C HIS A 195 41.47 14.56 38.26
N LEU A 196 42.79 14.45 38.16
CA LEU A 196 43.68 14.03 39.25
C LEU A 196 43.57 15.02 40.42
N HIS A 197 43.16 14.52 41.59
CA HIS A 197 43.22 15.26 42.85
C HIS A 197 44.69 15.34 43.32
N VAL A 198 45.21 16.57 43.43
CA VAL A 198 46.51 16.86 44.03
C VAL A 198 46.28 17.08 45.53
N HIS A 199 46.81 16.20 46.38
CA HIS A 199 46.83 16.42 47.83
C HIS A 199 47.95 17.42 48.18
N LEU A 200 47.57 18.57 48.74
CA LEU A 200 48.45 19.48 49.44
C LEU A 200 48.50 19.08 50.93
N HIS A 201 49.69 18.76 51.43
CA HIS A 201 49.97 18.64 52.87
C HIS A 201 50.27 20.02 53.48
N PRO A 202 49.90 20.28 54.74
CA PRO A 202 50.24 21.51 55.43
C PRO A 202 51.62 21.45 56.10
N SER A 203 52.30 22.59 56.12
CA SER A 203 53.59 22.85 56.75
C SER A 203 53.62 22.57 58.26
N ALA A 204 54.79 22.13 58.74
CA ALA A 204 55.28 22.44 60.07
C ALA A 204 56.79 22.76 60.01
N MET A 205 57.19 23.66 60.91
CA MET A 205 58.51 24.25 61.13
C MET A 205 59.60 23.25 61.48
#